data_AF-A0A368CM11-F1
#
_entry.id   AF-A0A368CM11-F1
#
_cell.length_a   1.000
_cell.length_b   1.000
_cell.length_c   1.000
_cell.angle_alpha   90.00
_cell.angle_beta   90.00
_cell.angle_gamma   90.00
#
_symmetry.space_group_name_H-M   'P 1'
#
loop_
_entity.id
_entity.type
_entity.pdbx_description
1 polymer ?
#
loop_
_entity_poly.entity_id
_entity_poly.type
_entity_poly.pdbx_seq_one_letter_code
_entity_poly.pdbx_strand_id
1 'polypeptide(L)'
;MLRSDSRFFAMSRSASLLLLLIAPLVTALPLQAKPVQLECQFYSSDDDEPGAPFQYSLDTTSGRGTGREDGSEPSAVSVVWNADRTVTIVDESESVEAGVRKRIRDEVVINAATGKAQGVLLIQEGEVRNTYRANGTCQPI
;
A
#
# COMPACT_ATOMS: atom_id res chain seq x y z
N MET A 1 63.27 67.74 6.69
CA MET A 1 62.15 66.83 7.02
C MET A 1 62.34 65.58 6.17
N LEU A 2 62.97 64.52 6.69
CA LEU A 2 62.43 63.37 7.45
C LEU A 2 61.72 62.31 6.58
N ARG A 3 62.33 61.11 6.58
CA ARG A 3 61.86 59.72 6.30
C ARG A 3 61.58 59.34 4.83
N SER A 4 62.23 58.31 4.26
CA SER A 4 62.33 56.86 4.62
C SER A 4 61.00 56.14 4.49
N ASP A 5 60.85 55.25 3.49
CA ASP A 5 60.73 53.79 3.73
C ASP A 5 60.48 52.96 2.44
N SER A 6 61.49 52.16 2.10
CA SER A 6 61.51 50.68 2.09
C SER A 6 60.26 49.82 1.76
N ARG A 7 60.54 48.73 1.00
CA ARG A 7 59.95 47.36 0.95
C ARG A 7 59.03 47.06 -0.26
N PHE A 8 59.45 46.28 -1.26
CA PHE A 8 59.58 44.80 -1.35
C PHE A 8 58.32 44.00 -0.98
N PHE A 9 57.86 43.15 -1.91
CA PHE A 9 57.39 41.74 -1.80
C PHE A 9 56.52 41.44 -3.05
N ALA A 10 56.98 40.72 -4.07
CA ALA A 10 57.17 39.26 -4.19
C ALA A 10 55.93 38.51 -4.75
N MET A 11 56.16 37.86 -5.91
CA MET A 11 55.63 36.58 -6.44
C MET A 11 54.36 35.96 -5.84
N SER A 12 53.44 35.50 -6.70
CA SER A 12 53.02 34.07 -6.69
C SER A 12 52.24 33.66 -7.95
N ARG A 13 52.58 32.48 -8.46
CA ARG A 13 52.00 31.73 -9.58
C ARG A 13 50.72 31.02 -9.16
N SER A 14 49.80 30.72 -10.08
CA SER A 14 49.01 29.47 -10.07
C SER A 14 48.33 29.22 -11.41
N ALA A 15 48.72 28.10 -12.02
CA ALA A 15 48.10 27.46 -13.17
C ALA A 15 47.15 26.34 -12.70
N SER A 16 46.33 25.84 -13.64
CA SER A 16 45.59 24.57 -13.58
C SER A 16 44.30 24.59 -12.74
N LEU A 17 43.23 23.83 -13.02
CA LEU A 17 43.09 22.54 -13.70
C LEU A 17 41.62 22.38 -14.15
N LEU A 18 41.40 21.82 -15.35
CA LEU A 18 40.08 21.45 -15.90
C LEU A 18 39.51 20.26 -15.11
N LEU A 19 38.37 20.40 -14.43
CA LEU A 19 37.70 19.30 -13.71
C LEU A 19 36.68 18.61 -14.63
N LEU A 20 37.00 17.40 -15.08
CA LEU A 20 36.02 16.46 -15.66
C LEU A 20 35.12 15.93 -14.53
N LEU A 21 33.84 16.32 -14.54
CA LEU A 21 32.80 15.68 -13.72
C LEU A 21 32.44 14.33 -14.32
N ILE A 22 32.97 13.26 -13.73
CA ILE A 22 32.46 11.90 -13.90
C ILE A 22 31.29 11.76 -12.92
N ALA A 23 30.06 11.90 -13.41
CA ALA A 23 28.87 11.56 -12.64
C ALA A 23 28.75 10.02 -12.61
N PRO A 24 28.63 9.38 -11.44
CA PRO A 24 28.30 7.97 -11.38
C PRO A 24 26.82 7.81 -11.79
N LEU A 25 26.60 7.16 -12.93
CA LEU A 25 25.31 6.61 -13.31
C LEU A 25 24.96 5.53 -12.27
N VAL A 26 24.22 5.89 -11.22
CA VAL A 26 23.57 4.92 -10.36
C VAL A 26 22.41 4.35 -11.17
N THR A 27 22.65 3.22 -11.84
CA THR A 27 21.57 2.42 -12.40
C THR A 27 20.74 1.87 -11.25
N ALA A 28 19.62 2.54 -10.97
CA ALA A 28 18.58 2.00 -10.12
C ALA A 28 18.03 0.73 -10.79
N LEU A 29 18.46 -0.43 -10.30
CA LEU A 29 17.79 -1.70 -10.60
C LEU A 29 16.33 -1.57 -10.15
N PRO A 30 15.34 -1.89 -11.00
CA PRO A 30 13.96 -1.92 -10.54
C PRO A 30 13.87 -3.04 -9.49
N LEU A 31 13.55 -2.68 -8.25
CA LEU A 31 13.11 -3.65 -7.25
C LEU A 31 11.95 -4.43 -7.89
N GLN A 32 12.16 -5.70 -8.22
CA GLN A 32 11.07 -6.59 -8.60
C GLN A 32 10.14 -6.69 -7.38
N ALA A 33 9.08 -5.91 -7.40
CA ALA A 33 8.05 -5.97 -6.39
C ALA A 33 7.40 -7.36 -6.44
N LYS A 34 7.39 -8.04 -5.29
CA LYS A 34 6.70 -9.32 -5.15
C LYS A 34 5.24 -9.06 -4.76
N PRO A 35 4.28 -9.82 -5.30
CA PRO A 35 2.93 -9.82 -4.77
C PRO A 35 2.96 -10.26 -3.31
N VAL A 36 2.14 -9.61 -2.48
CA VAL A 36 1.95 -9.95 -1.07
C VAL A 36 0.77 -10.89 -0.97
N GLN A 37 0.98 -12.07 -0.40
CA GLN A 37 -0.10 -13.01 -0.10
C GLN A 37 -0.45 -12.88 1.37
N LEU A 38 -1.74 -12.75 1.67
CA LEU A 38 -2.26 -12.65 3.03
C LEU A 38 -3.36 -13.68 3.22
N GLU A 39 -3.40 -14.28 4.40
CA GLU A 39 -4.55 -15.01 4.90
C GLU A 39 -5.13 -14.23 6.08
N CYS A 40 -6.43 -13.97 6.03
CA CYS A 40 -7.17 -13.18 6.99
C CYS A 40 -8.26 -14.03 7.64
N GLN A 41 -8.34 -13.96 8.97
CA GLN A 41 -9.40 -14.56 9.76
C GLN A 41 -10.25 -13.45 10.36
N PHE A 42 -11.56 -13.44 10.07
CA PHE A 42 -12.51 -12.45 10.58
C PHE A 42 -13.48 -13.09 11.59
N TYR A 43 -13.98 -12.24 12.48
CA TYR A 43 -14.99 -12.53 13.50
C TYR A 43 -16.11 -11.51 13.33
N SER A 44 -17.33 -12.00 13.14
CA SER A 44 -18.52 -11.14 13.07
C SER A 44 -18.68 -10.38 14.39
N SER A 45 -19.27 -9.18 14.36
CA SER A 45 -19.67 -8.50 15.60
C SER A 45 -20.84 -9.19 16.31
N ASP A 46 -21.58 -10.01 15.58
CA ASP A 46 -22.84 -10.59 16.06
C ASP A 46 -22.60 -11.98 16.69
N ASP A 47 -21.57 -12.68 16.23
CA ASP A 47 -21.23 -14.04 16.64
C ASP A 47 -19.73 -14.10 16.93
N ASP A 48 -19.33 -14.54 18.14
CA ASP A 48 -17.91 -14.67 18.55
C ASP A 48 -17.16 -15.82 17.84
N GLU A 49 -17.81 -16.51 16.89
CA GLU A 49 -17.20 -17.59 16.11
C GLU A 49 -16.38 -17.03 14.93
N PRO A 50 -15.18 -17.59 14.66
CA PRO A 50 -14.42 -17.23 13.47
C PRO A 50 -15.19 -17.62 12.21
N GLY A 51 -15.27 -16.71 11.24
CA GLY A 51 -15.73 -17.03 9.89
C GLY A 51 -14.76 -17.96 9.15
N ALA A 52 -15.01 -18.23 7.87
CA ALA A 52 -14.00 -18.92 7.05
C ALA A 52 -12.77 -18.02 6.83
N PRO A 53 -11.55 -18.60 6.69
CA PRO A 53 -10.38 -17.85 6.27
C PRO A 53 -10.57 -17.24 4.88
N PHE A 54 -10.08 -16.02 4.70
CA PHE A 54 -10.10 -15.29 3.44
C PHE A 54 -8.67 -15.02 2.97
N GLN A 55 -8.37 -15.33 1.72
CA GLN A 55 -7.04 -15.18 1.14
C GLN A 55 -7.00 -14.03 0.15
N TYR A 56 -5.98 -13.20 0.26
CA TYR A 56 -5.71 -12.08 -0.64
C TYR A 56 -4.35 -12.25 -1.32
N SER A 57 -4.32 -11.97 -2.62
CA SER A 57 -3.09 -11.82 -3.40
C SER A 57 -3.03 -10.40 -3.92
N LEU A 58 -2.14 -9.59 -3.34
CA LEU A 58 -2.09 -8.15 -3.55
C LEU A 58 -0.85 -7.78 -4.37
N ASP A 59 -1.05 -7.07 -5.47
CA ASP A 59 0.07 -6.48 -6.18
C ASP A 59 0.52 -5.21 -5.44
N THR A 60 1.80 -5.15 -5.09
CA THR A 60 2.37 -4.02 -4.35
C THR A 60 2.75 -2.84 -5.25
N THR A 61 2.71 -3.05 -6.58
CA THR A 61 3.00 -2.02 -7.59
C THR A 61 1.77 -1.53 -8.32
N SER A 62 0.69 -2.30 -8.31
CA SER A 62 -0.58 -1.88 -8.87
C SER A 62 -1.63 -1.72 -7.76
N GLY A 63 -2.62 -0.86 -7.97
CA GLY A 63 -3.75 -0.74 -7.04
C GLY A 63 -4.75 -1.89 -7.15
N ARG A 64 -4.26 -3.12 -7.37
CA ARG A 64 -5.08 -4.30 -7.72
C ARG A 64 -4.63 -5.55 -6.97
N GLY A 65 -5.53 -6.51 -6.88
CA GLY A 65 -5.26 -7.83 -6.37
C GLY A 65 -6.40 -8.79 -6.67
N THR A 66 -6.39 -9.94 -6.00
CA THR A 66 -7.52 -10.86 -5.95
C THR A 66 -7.84 -11.26 -4.51
N GLY A 67 -9.12 -11.51 -4.23
CA GLY A 67 -9.62 -12.04 -2.96
C GLY A 67 -10.34 -13.36 -3.18
N ARG A 68 -10.31 -14.26 -2.19
CA ARG A 68 -11.16 -15.45 -2.18
C ARG A 68 -11.45 -15.92 -0.76
N GLU A 69 -12.67 -16.41 -0.56
CA GLU A 69 -12.96 -17.31 0.55
C GLU A 69 -12.41 -18.71 0.23
N ASP A 70 -12.08 -19.49 1.26
CA ASP A 70 -11.65 -20.88 1.05
C ASP A 70 -12.67 -21.68 0.21
N GLY A 71 -12.17 -22.45 -0.75
CA GLY A 71 -13.00 -23.21 -1.69
C GLY A 71 -13.75 -22.39 -2.76
N SER A 72 -13.60 -21.05 -2.80
CA SER A 72 -14.24 -20.19 -3.79
C SER A 72 -13.29 -19.74 -4.92
N GLU A 73 -13.89 -19.36 -6.07
CA GLU A 73 -13.15 -18.74 -7.17
C GLU A 73 -12.66 -17.34 -6.79
N PRO A 74 -11.43 -16.94 -7.18
CA PRO A 74 -10.93 -15.60 -6.89
C PRO A 74 -11.73 -14.48 -7.57
N SER A 75 -12.06 -13.43 -6.82
CA SER A 75 -12.60 -12.16 -7.32
C SER A 75 -11.50 -11.12 -7.45
N ALA A 76 -11.67 -10.16 -8.36
CA ALA A 76 -10.76 -9.03 -8.48
C ALA A 76 -11.03 -8.01 -7.38
N VAL A 77 -9.98 -7.50 -6.75
CA VAL A 77 -10.08 -6.45 -5.72
C VAL A 77 -9.24 -5.23 -6.09
N SER A 78 -9.68 -4.07 -5.59
CA SER A 78 -8.91 -2.83 -5.63
C SER A 78 -8.11 -2.67 -4.34
N VAL A 79 -6.89 -2.15 -4.45
CA VAL A 79 -5.96 -2.01 -3.32
C VAL A 79 -5.45 -0.58 -3.22
N VAL A 80 -5.54 -0.01 -2.02
CA VAL A 80 -5.00 1.30 -1.69
C VAL A 80 -3.95 1.16 -0.60
N TRP A 81 -2.70 1.49 -0.93
CA TRP A 81 -1.58 1.51 -0.01
C TRP A 81 -1.49 2.90 0.64
N ASN A 82 -1.84 3.00 1.92
CA ASN A 82 -1.84 4.27 2.63
C ASN A 82 -0.48 4.59 3.26
N ALA A 83 -0.18 5.88 3.40
CA ALA A 83 1.09 6.36 3.97
C ALA A 83 1.30 5.96 5.45
N ASP A 84 0.21 5.68 6.17
CA ASP A 84 0.20 5.26 7.57
C ASP A 84 0.44 3.75 7.76
N ARG A 85 0.89 3.06 6.71
CA ARG A 85 1.11 1.60 6.67
C ARG A 85 -0.18 0.79 6.83
N THR A 86 -1.33 1.38 6.53
CA THR A 86 -2.56 0.62 6.34
C THR A 86 -2.73 0.23 4.87
N VAL A 87 -3.41 -0.88 4.64
CA VAL A 87 -3.83 -1.34 3.32
C VAL A 87 -5.34 -1.43 3.31
N THR A 88 -5.97 -0.76 2.36
CA THR A 88 -7.42 -0.89 2.13
C THR A 88 -7.65 -1.75 0.92
N ILE A 89 -8.41 -2.83 1.09
CA ILE A 89 -8.85 -3.74 0.04
C ILE A 89 -10.34 -3.51 -0.16
N VAL A 90 -10.76 -3.34 -1.41
CA VAL A 90 -12.16 -3.12 -1.77
C VAL A 90 -12.59 -4.13 -2.82
N ASP A 91 -13.66 -4.85 -2.53
CA ASP A 91 -14.39 -5.69 -3.50
C ASP A 91 -15.80 -5.09 -3.69
N GLU A 92 -16.22 -4.96 -4.94
CA GLU A 92 -17.52 -4.41 -5.32
C GLU A 92 -18.18 -5.36 -6.30
N SER A 93 -19.38 -5.81 -5.97
CA SER A 93 -20.17 -6.70 -6.82
C SER A 93 -21.63 -6.27 -6.88
N GLU A 94 -22.32 -6.71 -7.93
CA GLU A 94 -23.78 -6.63 -8.03
C GLU A 94 -24.36 -8.04 -8.14
N SER A 95 -25.43 -8.30 -7.40
CA SER A 95 -26.23 -9.52 -7.51
C SER A 95 -27.67 -9.16 -7.86
N VAL A 96 -28.38 -10.06 -8.53
CA VAL A 96 -29.81 -9.91 -8.80
C VAL A 96 -30.52 -11.17 -8.32
N GLU A 97 -31.34 -11.03 -7.28
CA GLU A 97 -32.11 -12.12 -6.69
C GLU A 97 -33.59 -11.77 -6.72
N ALA A 98 -34.43 -12.67 -7.24
CA ALA A 98 -35.88 -12.48 -7.33
C ALA A 98 -36.31 -11.14 -7.96
N GLY A 99 -35.50 -10.59 -8.88
CA GLY A 99 -35.75 -9.30 -9.54
C GLY A 99 -35.28 -8.07 -8.76
N VAL A 100 -34.71 -8.25 -7.56
CA VAL A 100 -34.11 -7.18 -6.76
C VAL A 100 -32.62 -7.10 -7.06
N ARG A 101 -32.16 -5.91 -7.47
CA ARG A 101 -30.72 -5.63 -7.63
C ARG A 101 -30.10 -5.29 -6.27
N LYS A 102 -29.09 -6.06 -5.89
CA LYS A 102 -28.26 -5.84 -4.70
C LYS A 102 -26.90 -5.32 -5.13
N ARG A 103 -26.46 -4.23 -4.52
CA ARG A 103 -25.07 -3.77 -4.62
C ARG A 103 -24.35 -4.15 -3.34
N ILE A 104 -23.22 -4.83 -3.49
CA ILE A 104 -22.42 -5.34 -2.40
C ILE A 104 -21.06 -4.67 -2.47
N ARG A 105 -20.60 -4.13 -1.35
CA ARG A 105 -19.26 -3.55 -1.22
C ARG A 105 -18.61 -4.03 0.06
N ASP A 106 -17.50 -4.73 -0.10
CA ASP A 106 -16.65 -5.19 0.98
C ASP A 106 -15.41 -4.32 1.07
N GLU A 107 -15.15 -3.81 2.27
CA GLU A 107 -13.94 -3.05 2.55
C GLU A 107 -13.19 -3.66 3.72
N VAL A 108 -11.92 -3.99 3.51
CA VAL A 108 -11.02 -4.50 4.55
C VAL A 108 -9.86 -3.53 4.72
N VAL A 109 -9.65 -3.07 5.95
CA VAL A 109 -8.51 -2.24 6.33
C VAL A 109 -7.57 -3.05 7.21
N ILE A 110 -6.31 -3.19 6.78
CA ILE A 110 -5.29 -3.97 7.46
C ILE A 110 -4.18 -3.04 7.94
N ASN A 111 -3.83 -3.10 9.22
CA ASN A 111 -2.62 -2.46 9.73
C ASN A 111 -1.42 -3.36 9.44
N ALA A 112 -0.58 -3.00 8.47
CA ALA A 112 0.53 -3.84 8.02
C ALA A 112 1.60 -4.07 9.10
N ALA A 113 1.68 -3.21 10.13
CA ALA A 113 2.65 -3.37 11.21
C ALA A 113 2.20 -4.39 12.28
N THR A 114 0.89 -4.56 12.47
CA THR A 114 0.34 -5.42 13.53
C THR A 114 -0.46 -6.62 13.01
N GLY A 115 -0.79 -6.64 11.71
CA GLY A 115 -1.67 -7.64 11.11
C GLY A 115 -3.14 -7.51 11.52
N LYS A 116 -3.51 -6.55 12.38
CA LYS A 116 -4.91 -6.34 12.76
C LYS A 116 -5.71 -5.84 11.57
N ALA A 117 -6.90 -6.39 11.38
CA ALA A 117 -7.79 -6.08 10.28
C ALA A 117 -9.19 -5.68 10.78
N GLN A 118 -9.85 -4.81 10.03
CA GLN A 118 -11.25 -4.43 10.21
C GLN A 118 -11.97 -4.59 8.87
N GLY A 119 -13.09 -5.30 8.87
CA GLY A 119 -13.93 -5.52 7.71
C GLY A 119 -15.25 -4.76 7.84
N VAL A 120 -15.74 -4.22 6.73
CA VAL A 120 -17.07 -3.63 6.59
C VAL A 120 -17.72 -4.19 5.33
N LEU A 121 -18.88 -4.82 5.49
CA LEU A 121 -19.73 -5.29 4.40
C LEU A 121 -20.95 -4.37 4.29
N LEU A 122 -21.15 -3.79 3.11
CA LEU A 122 -22.27 -2.93 2.78
C LEU A 122 -23.14 -3.64 1.75
N ILE A 123 -24.41 -3.86 2.10
CA ILE A 123 -25.42 -4.41 1.18
C ILE A 123 -26.50 -3.35 0.96
N GLN A 124 -26.72 -2.99 -0.30
CA GLN A 124 -27.75 -2.04 -0.70
C GLN A 124 -28.78 -2.69 -1.63
N GLU A 125 -30.04 -2.64 -1.25
CA GLU A 125 -31.20 -3.12 -2.01
C GLU A 125 -32.17 -1.94 -2.23
N GLY A 126 -32.14 -1.31 -3.40
CA GLY A 126 -32.88 -0.08 -3.65
C GLY A 126 -32.46 1.06 -2.70
N GLU A 127 -33.37 1.51 -1.85
CA GLU A 127 -33.12 2.54 -0.81
C GLU A 127 -32.64 1.94 0.51
N VAL A 128 -32.81 0.63 0.73
CA VAL A 128 -32.41 -0.04 1.97
C VAL A 128 -30.91 -0.27 1.94
N ARG A 129 -30.22 0.08 3.04
CA ARG A 129 -28.78 -0.13 3.22
C ARG A 129 -28.51 -0.79 4.56
N ASN A 130 -27.88 -1.96 4.52
CA ASN A 130 -27.39 -2.67 5.69
C ASN A 130 -25.86 -2.56 5.78
N THR A 131 -25.33 -2.48 6.99
CA THR A 131 -23.89 -2.40 7.26
C THR A 131 -23.52 -3.41 8.32
N TYR A 132 -22.60 -4.30 7.97
CA TYR A 132 -22.05 -5.32 8.85
C TYR A 132 -20.59 -5.02 9.12
N ARG A 133 -20.11 -5.35 10.31
CA ARG A 133 -18.73 -5.06 10.74
C ARG A 133 -18.10 -6.32 11.28
N ALA A 134 -16.81 -6.48 10.99
CA ALA A 134 -16.01 -7.58 11.48
C ALA A 134 -14.65 -7.07 11.95
N ASN A 135 -14.08 -7.74 12.94
CA ASN A 135 -12.68 -7.56 13.33
C ASN A 135 -11.91 -8.83 12.97
N GLY A 136 -10.62 -8.72 12.70
CA GLY A 136 -9.84 -9.86 12.29
C GLY A 136 -8.34 -9.66 12.41
N THR A 137 -7.63 -10.68 11.96
CA THR A 137 -6.17 -10.69 11.86
C THR A 137 -5.76 -11.27 10.52
N CYS A 138 -4.77 -10.65 9.88
CA CYS A 138 -4.18 -11.09 8.64
C CYS A 138 -2.69 -11.39 8.85
N GLN A 139 -2.21 -12.45 8.22
CA GLN A 139 -0.82 -12.87 8.26
C GLN A 139 -0.31 -13.18 6.86
N PRO A 140 0.99 -12.91 6.57
CA PRO A 140 1.60 -13.36 5.32
C PRO A 140 1.62 -14.88 5.21
N ILE A 141 1.43 -15.41 4.00
CA ILE A 141 1.55 -16.83 3.66
C ILE A 141 2.56 -17.08 2.54
#